data_AF-A0A6G6PM28-F1
#
_entry.id   AF-A0A6G6PM28-F1
#
_cell.length_a   1.000
_cell.length_b   1.000
_cell.length_c   1.000
_cell.angle_alpha   90.00
_cell.angle_beta   90.00
_cell.angle_gamma   90.00
#
_symmetry.space_group_name_H-M   'P 1'
#
loop_
_entity.id
_entity.type
_entity.pdbx_description
1 polymer ?
#
loop_
_entity_poly.entity_id
_entity_poly.type
_entity_poly.pdbx_seq_one_letter_code
_entity_poly.pdbx_strand_id
1 'polypeptide(L)'
;MKQRNPYQLLLIFLILLIVVLIFSKLMNFQKTAAFISGLTIFYTGVLPFIYLTLWISKSKIGGEIKKNAKKWHVVIFTSWVIFLYSIYAEMWVANTLNEIFSVNANHLSITYKLLAFLFTPFNLFYHLSILSLIKSILGIVFIMLLIFSPIIIIFVFIPNVRIRELLKVIMKMCFFVFISSFIISIITSISLNKDYLIKEFALWADFSSNNLCTDEWVNKTESVLFLDGGYVLAYHPQNLKDNQFTVETCNYKKSF
;
A
#
# COMPACT_ATOMS: atom_id res chain seq x y z
N MET A 1 20.02 -26.00 -17.31
CA MET A 1 19.46 -24.65 -17.12
C MET A 1 19.89 -24.11 -15.76
N LYS A 2 20.64 -23.02 -15.70
CA LYS A 2 21.12 -22.41 -14.44
C LYS A 2 19.91 -21.74 -13.77
N GLN A 3 19.43 -22.31 -12.66
CA GLN A 3 18.27 -21.80 -11.92
C GLN A 3 18.58 -20.36 -11.46
N ARG A 4 18.00 -19.35 -12.12
CA ARG A 4 18.20 -17.94 -11.75
C ARG A 4 17.78 -17.77 -10.30
N ASN A 5 18.64 -17.15 -9.51
CA ASN A 5 18.40 -16.95 -8.09
C ASN A 5 17.16 -16.05 -7.91
N PRO A 6 16.05 -16.51 -7.31
CA PRO A 6 14.79 -15.76 -7.26
C PRO A 6 14.94 -14.39 -6.59
N TYR A 7 15.94 -14.22 -5.71
CA TYR A 7 16.27 -12.95 -5.08
C TYR A 7 16.85 -11.92 -6.05
N GLN A 8 17.51 -12.33 -7.14
CA GLN A 8 17.98 -11.39 -8.17
C GLN A 8 16.82 -10.81 -8.97
N LEU A 9 15.82 -11.63 -9.29
CA LEU A 9 14.58 -11.18 -9.95
C LEU A 9 13.80 -10.21 -9.05
N LEU A 10 13.71 -10.52 -7.76
CA LEU A 10 13.06 -9.64 -6.79
C LEU A 10 13.82 -8.31 -6.61
N LEU A 11 15.16 -8.35 -6.56
CA LEU A 11 15.99 -7.15 -6.47
C LEU A 11 15.86 -6.28 -7.73
N ILE A 12 15.87 -6.88 -8.91
CA ILE A 12 15.67 -6.18 -10.19
C ILE A 12 14.29 -5.53 -10.20
N PHE A 13 13.24 -6.27 -9.78
CA PHE A 13 11.89 -5.74 -9.66
C PHE A 13 11.81 -4.54 -8.70
N LEU A 14 12.44 -4.64 -7.52
CA LEU A 14 12.52 -3.55 -6.54
C LEU A 14 13.24 -2.32 -7.11
N ILE A 15 14.35 -2.50 -7.80
CA ILE A 15 15.11 -1.41 -8.41
C ILE A 15 14.28 -0.74 -9.51
N LEU A 16 13.65 -1.51 -10.39
CA LEU A 16 12.79 -0.98 -11.45
C LEU A 16 11.62 -0.17 -10.86
N LEU A 17 11.05 -0.65 -9.76
CA LEU A 17 9.92 -0.01 -9.09
C LEU A 17 10.34 1.27 -8.36
N ILE A 18 11.52 1.29 -7.72
CA ILE A 18 12.10 2.51 -7.14
C ILE A 18 12.37 3.55 -8.24
N VAL A 19 12.92 3.13 -9.38
CA VAL A 19 13.15 4.02 -10.53
C VAL A 19 11.83 4.60 -11.02
N VAL A 20 10.78 3.79 -11.17
CA VAL A 20 9.43 4.25 -11.57
C VAL A 20 8.86 5.26 -10.57
N LEU A 21 8.98 5.02 -9.26
CA LEU A 21 8.51 5.94 -8.22
C LEU A 21 9.28 7.27 -8.18
N ILE A 22 10.59 7.25 -8.40
CA ILE A 22 11.41 8.45 -8.49
C ILE A 22 11.04 9.26 -9.74
N PHE A 23 10.91 8.57 -10.88
CA PHE A 23 10.58 9.19 -12.16
C PHE A 23 9.17 9.81 -12.15
N SER A 24 8.23 9.14 -11.50
CA SER A 24 6.85 9.62 -11.38
C SER A 24 6.74 10.85 -10.47
N LYS A 25 7.57 10.93 -9.41
CA LYS A 25 7.68 12.12 -8.55
C LYS A 25 8.33 13.31 -9.28
N LEU A 26 9.22 13.04 -10.24
CA LEU A 26 9.89 14.07 -11.03
C LEU A 26 8.98 14.69 -12.11
N MET A 27 8.05 13.90 -12.66
CA MET A 27 7.26 14.27 -13.85
C MET A 27 5.91 14.97 -13.56
N ASN A 28 5.52 15.16 -12.30
CA ASN A 28 4.34 15.95 -11.87
C ASN A 28 3.03 15.67 -12.66
N PHE A 29 2.84 14.44 -13.15
CA PHE A 29 1.67 14.06 -13.94
C PHE A 29 0.53 13.62 -13.00
N GLN A 30 -0.58 14.37 -12.97
CA GLN A 30 -1.80 14.00 -12.21
C GLN A 30 -2.34 12.62 -12.59
N LYS A 31 -2.25 12.20 -13.87
CA LYS A 31 -2.67 10.84 -14.31
C LYS A 31 -1.76 9.71 -13.79
N THR A 32 -0.55 10.01 -13.32
CA THR A 32 0.29 9.02 -12.64
C THR A 32 -0.18 8.76 -11.20
N ALA A 33 -1.02 9.61 -10.61
CA ALA A 33 -1.46 9.41 -9.22
C ALA A 33 -2.19 8.07 -9.05
N ALA A 34 -3.11 7.71 -9.95
CA ALA A 34 -3.81 6.42 -9.91
C ALA A 34 -2.86 5.23 -10.14
N PHE A 35 -1.91 5.33 -11.07
CA PHE A 35 -0.93 4.28 -11.35
C PHE A 35 0.08 4.10 -10.20
N ILE A 36 0.60 5.20 -9.66
CA ILE A 36 1.44 5.21 -8.45
C ILE A 36 0.65 4.64 -7.29
N SER A 37 -0.62 5.02 -7.12
CA SER A 37 -1.49 4.45 -6.09
C SER A 37 -1.63 2.95 -6.26
N GLY A 38 -1.93 2.46 -7.47
CA GLY A 38 -2.00 1.03 -7.79
C GLY A 38 -0.70 0.25 -7.53
N LEU A 39 0.45 0.81 -7.93
CA LEU A 39 1.77 0.21 -7.65
C LEU A 39 2.09 0.21 -6.16
N THR A 40 1.71 1.28 -5.46
CA THR A 40 1.91 1.44 -4.04
C THR A 40 1.03 0.46 -3.26
N ILE A 41 -0.23 0.30 -3.68
CA ILE A 41 -1.20 -0.70 -3.24
C ILE A 41 -0.61 -2.12 -3.41
N PHE A 42 -0.04 -2.45 -4.57
CA PHE A 42 0.57 -3.75 -4.82
C PHE A 42 1.83 -3.98 -3.95
N TYR A 43 2.67 -2.96 -3.80
CA TYR A 43 3.89 -3.02 -3.01
C TYR A 43 3.61 -3.22 -1.52
N THR A 44 2.63 -2.53 -0.95
CA THR A 44 2.28 -2.67 0.47
C THR A 44 1.38 -3.86 0.75
N GLY A 45 0.51 -4.22 -0.20
CA GLY A 45 -0.43 -5.32 -0.06
C GLY A 45 0.16 -6.69 -0.34
N VAL A 46 1.06 -6.86 -1.31
CA VAL A 46 1.52 -8.19 -1.77
C VAL A 46 2.95 -8.50 -1.34
N LEU A 47 3.84 -7.50 -1.37
CA LEU A 47 5.27 -7.71 -1.12
C LEU A 47 5.60 -8.24 0.28
N PRO A 48 4.93 -7.82 1.38
CA PRO A 48 5.16 -8.38 2.71
C PRO A 48 4.89 -9.90 2.76
N PHE A 49 3.87 -10.38 2.03
CA PHE A 49 3.55 -11.81 1.96
C PHE A 49 4.58 -12.59 1.13
N ILE A 50 5.09 -12.00 0.04
CA ILE A 50 6.20 -12.59 -0.73
C ILE A 50 7.44 -12.71 0.16
N TYR A 51 7.78 -11.66 0.92
CA TYR A 51 8.91 -11.69 1.85
C TYR A 51 8.72 -12.71 2.97
N LEU A 52 7.52 -12.76 3.57
CA LEU A 52 7.19 -13.74 4.60
C LEU A 52 7.37 -15.16 4.07
N THR A 53 6.90 -15.43 2.85
CA THR A 53 7.01 -16.75 2.20
C THR A 53 8.48 -17.11 1.94
N LEU A 54 9.27 -16.18 1.41
CA LEU A 54 10.70 -16.37 1.17
C LEU A 54 11.47 -16.58 2.50
N TRP A 55 11.07 -15.87 3.56
CA TRP A 55 11.65 -15.99 4.89
C TRP A 55 11.33 -17.36 5.50
N ILE A 56 10.05 -17.78 5.54
CA ILE A 56 9.63 -19.11 6.00
C ILE A 56 10.33 -20.20 5.19
N SER A 57 10.59 -19.98 3.90
CA SER A 57 11.25 -20.98 3.07
C SER A 57 12.73 -21.19 3.37
N LYS A 58 13.43 -20.20 3.95
CA LYS A 58 14.89 -20.27 4.18
C LYS A 58 15.32 -20.12 5.63
N SER A 59 14.46 -19.65 6.53
CA SER A 59 14.79 -19.48 7.94
C SER A 59 14.82 -20.84 8.65
N LYS A 60 15.68 -20.95 9.69
CA LYS A 60 15.74 -22.15 10.56
C LYS A 60 14.38 -22.41 11.22
N ILE A 61 13.73 -21.35 11.69
CA ILE A 61 12.38 -21.37 12.28
C ILE A 61 11.36 -21.91 11.27
N GLY A 62 11.37 -21.42 10.03
CA GLY A 62 10.49 -21.93 8.98
C GLY A 62 10.78 -23.38 8.61
N GLY A 63 12.04 -23.81 8.68
CA GLY A 63 12.45 -25.20 8.55
C GLY A 63 11.93 -26.10 9.68
N GLU A 64 11.93 -25.62 10.92
CA GLU A 64 11.35 -26.33 12.08
C GLU A 64 9.83 -26.43 11.98
N ILE A 65 9.15 -25.35 11.59
CA ILE A 65 7.71 -25.36 11.32
C ILE A 65 7.38 -26.39 10.22
N LYS A 66 8.15 -26.45 9.13
CA LYS A 66 7.97 -27.45 8.07
C LYS A 66 8.24 -28.89 8.52
N LYS A 67 9.14 -29.09 9.48
CA LYS A 67 9.46 -30.42 10.04
C LYS A 67 8.38 -30.91 11.01
N ASN A 68 7.83 -30.00 11.82
CA ASN A 68 6.87 -30.35 12.87
C ASN A 68 5.41 -30.28 12.40
N ALA A 69 5.09 -29.44 11.42
CA ALA A 69 3.75 -29.34 10.87
C ALA A 69 3.53 -30.37 9.76
N LYS A 70 2.60 -31.31 9.97
CA LYS A 70 2.09 -32.13 8.87
C LYS A 70 1.41 -31.22 7.84
N LYS A 71 1.56 -31.51 6.55
CA LYS A 71 1.03 -30.69 5.43
C LYS A 71 -0.43 -30.26 5.64
N TRP A 72 -1.27 -31.11 6.23
CA TRP A 72 -2.68 -30.81 6.49
C TRP A 72 -2.89 -29.71 7.55
N HIS A 73 -2.05 -29.61 8.59
CA HIS A 73 -2.17 -28.54 9.59
C HIS A 73 -1.92 -27.17 8.95
N VAL A 74 -0.95 -27.11 8.03
CA VAL A 74 -0.65 -25.87 7.28
C VAL A 74 -1.85 -25.49 6.41
N VAL A 75 -2.43 -26.44 5.68
CA VAL A 75 -3.62 -26.17 4.85
C VAL A 75 -4.79 -25.68 5.69
N ILE A 76 -5.13 -26.38 6.78
CA ILE A 76 -6.24 -25.97 7.67
C ILE A 76 -5.97 -24.58 8.26
N PHE A 77 -4.78 -24.36 8.82
CA PHE A 77 -4.44 -23.07 9.42
C PHE A 77 -4.48 -21.94 8.38
N THR A 78 -3.93 -22.14 7.19
CA THR A 78 -3.97 -21.15 6.11
C THR A 78 -5.41 -20.88 5.66
N SER A 79 -6.27 -21.91 5.54
CA SER A 79 -7.69 -21.71 5.22
C SER A 79 -8.42 -20.87 6.27
N TRP A 80 -8.20 -21.14 7.57
CA TRP A 80 -8.76 -20.33 8.64
C TRP A 80 -8.27 -18.88 8.62
N VAL A 81 -6.97 -18.67 8.40
CA VAL A 81 -6.38 -17.33 8.29
C VAL A 81 -6.98 -16.57 7.10
N ILE A 82 -7.09 -17.21 5.93
CA ILE A 82 -7.70 -16.60 4.74
C ILE A 82 -9.16 -16.24 5.01
N PHE A 83 -9.94 -17.15 5.61
CA PHE A 83 -11.36 -16.92 5.90
C PHE A 83 -11.56 -15.73 6.87
N LEU A 84 -10.85 -15.72 8.00
CA LEU A 84 -10.93 -14.62 8.97
C LEU A 84 -10.45 -13.30 8.34
N TYR A 85 -9.40 -13.36 7.52
CA TYR A 85 -8.91 -12.21 6.78
C TYR A 85 -9.96 -11.65 5.82
N SER A 86 -10.64 -12.51 5.05
CA SER A 86 -11.68 -12.09 4.11
C SER A 86 -12.85 -11.40 4.81
N ILE A 87 -13.34 -11.95 5.93
CA ILE A 87 -14.42 -11.32 6.70
C ILE A 87 -14.00 -9.93 7.20
N TYR A 88 -12.81 -9.84 7.79
CA TYR A 88 -12.30 -8.57 8.29
C TYR A 88 -12.09 -7.55 7.16
N ALA A 89 -11.58 -8.00 6.01
CA ALA A 89 -11.37 -7.18 4.82
C ALA A 89 -12.68 -6.57 4.32
N GLU A 90 -13.70 -7.41 4.11
CA GLU A 90 -15.00 -6.97 3.61
C GLU A 90 -15.66 -5.97 4.57
N MET A 91 -15.62 -6.23 5.88
CA MET A 91 -16.16 -5.33 6.90
C MET A 91 -15.42 -3.98 6.91
N TRP A 92 -14.08 -4.01 6.90
CA TRP A 92 -13.28 -2.78 6.95
C TRP A 92 -13.47 -1.90 5.71
N VAL A 93 -13.53 -2.51 4.52
CA VAL A 93 -13.76 -1.79 3.27
C VAL A 93 -15.15 -1.19 3.23
N ALA A 94 -16.17 -1.96 3.62
CA ALA A 94 -17.54 -1.46 3.67
C ALA A 94 -17.64 -0.20 4.53
N ASN A 95 -17.08 -0.24 5.76
CA ASN A 95 -17.08 0.91 6.66
C ASN A 95 -16.29 2.09 6.07
N THR A 96 -15.10 1.84 5.54
CA THR A 96 -14.25 2.91 4.99
C THR A 96 -14.90 3.61 3.79
N LEU A 97 -15.52 2.85 2.87
CA LEU A 97 -16.19 3.44 1.71
C LEU A 97 -17.48 4.16 2.09
N ASN A 98 -18.25 3.61 3.02
CA ASN A 98 -19.45 4.27 3.55
C ASN A 98 -19.09 5.60 4.24
N GLU A 99 -17.99 5.66 5.00
CA GLU A 99 -17.50 6.89 5.64
C GLU A 99 -17.03 7.95 4.62
N ILE A 100 -16.37 7.53 3.55
CA ILE A 100 -15.78 8.45 2.56
C ILE A 100 -16.84 9.02 1.61
N PHE A 101 -17.77 8.19 1.14
CA PHE A 101 -18.72 8.54 0.08
C PHE A 101 -20.16 8.69 0.57
N SER A 102 -20.45 8.32 1.83
CA SER A 102 -21.81 8.36 2.40
C SER A 102 -22.85 7.56 1.61
N VAL A 103 -22.41 6.57 0.82
CA VAL A 103 -23.25 5.65 0.04
C VAL A 103 -22.87 4.22 0.37
N ASN A 104 -23.77 3.28 0.10
CA ASN A 104 -23.49 1.86 0.28
C ASN A 104 -22.29 1.42 -0.58
N ALA A 105 -21.26 0.89 0.08
CA ALA A 105 -20.02 0.40 -0.52
C ALA A 105 -20.24 -0.62 -1.66
N ASN A 106 -21.38 -1.31 -1.70
CA ASN A 106 -21.73 -2.25 -2.77
C ASN A 106 -21.85 -1.59 -4.15
N HIS A 107 -22.10 -0.27 -4.24
CA HIS A 107 -22.10 0.45 -5.51
C HIS A 107 -20.69 0.66 -6.09
N LEU A 108 -19.65 0.59 -5.26
CA LEU A 108 -18.25 0.78 -5.63
C LEU A 108 -17.57 -0.57 -5.91
N SER A 109 -18.11 -1.34 -6.85
CA SER A 109 -17.80 -2.77 -7.01
C SER A 109 -16.32 -3.10 -7.25
N ILE A 110 -15.61 -2.29 -8.03
CA ILE A 110 -14.19 -2.51 -8.37
C ILE A 110 -13.32 -2.05 -7.21
N THR A 111 -13.57 -0.83 -6.72
CA THR A 111 -12.91 -0.25 -5.55
C THR A 111 -13.04 -1.15 -4.33
N TYR A 112 -14.24 -1.65 -4.06
CA TYR A 112 -14.52 -2.55 -2.94
C TYR A 112 -13.62 -3.79 -2.97
N LYS A 113 -13.62 -4.52 -4.08
CA LYS A 113 -12.83 -5.75 -4.22
C LYS A 113 -11.34 -5.48 -4.14
N LEU A 114 -10.87 -4.42 -4.78
CA LEU A 114 -9.45 -4.08 -4.79
C LEU A 114 -8.96 -3.68 -3.39
N LEU A 115 -9.71 -2.82 -2.70
CA LEU A 115 -9.36 -2.42 -1.33
C LEU A 115 -9.36 -3.62 -0.39
N ALA A 116 -10.33 -4.53 -0.54
CA ALA A 116 -10.46 -5.69 0.33
C ALA A 116 -9.23 -6.59 0.21
N PHE A 117 -8.76 -6.79 -1.03
CA PHE A 117 -7.59 -7.62 -1.29
C PHE A 117 -6.27 -6.94 -0.91
N LEU A 118 -6.09 -5.65 -1.24
CA LEU A 118 -4.77 -5.01 -1.20
C LEU A 118 -4.58 -3.99 -0.06
N PHE A 119 -5.66 -3.38 0.44
CA PHE A 119 -5.59 -2.31 1.44
C PHE A 119 -6.00 -2.75 2.85
N THR A 120 -6.73 -3.86 3.01
CA THR A 120 -7.01 -4.41 4.36
C THR A 120 -5.75 -4.71 5.19
N PRO A 121 -4.66 -5.27 4.63
CA PRO A 121 -3.42 -5.47 5.38
C PRO A 121 -2.86 -4.13 5.90
N PHE A 122 -3.18 -3.02 5.23
CA PHE A 122 -2.82 -1.68 5.65
C PHE A 122 -3.35 -1.37 7.05
N ASN A 123 -4.65 -1.55 7.26
CA ASN A 123 -5.27 -1.21 8.54
C ASN A 123 -4.84 -2.16 9.67
N LEU A 124 -4.60 -3.44 9.37
CA LEU A 124 -4.17 -4.44 10.35
C LEU A 124 -2.74 -4.23 10.85
N PHE A 125 -1.80 -4.01 9.93
CA PHE A 125 -0.37 -3.99 10.26
C PHE A 125 0.21 -2.59 10.39
N TYR A 126 -0.45 -1.59 9.81
CA TYR A 126 0.11 -0.25 9.63
C TYR A 126 -0.76 0.85 10.22
N HIS A 127 -1.49 0.52 11.30
CA HIS A 127 -2.14 1.53 12.13
C HIS A 127 -1.10 2.59 12.56
N LEU A 128 -1.49 3.88 12.55
CA LEU A 128 -0.59 5.01 12.81
C LEU A 128 0.19 4.87 14.13
N SER A 129 -0.43 4.27 15.15
CA SER A 129 0.22 3.98 16.44
C SER A 129 1.36 2.96 16.32
N ILE A 130 1.16 1.89 15.55
CA ILE A 130 2.19 0.86 15.31
C ILE A 130 3.32 1.44 14.46
N LEU A 131 2.99 2.23 13.44
CA LEU A 131 3.98 2.92 12.61
C LEU A 131 4.83 3.91 13.41
N SER A 132 4.21 4.65 14.32
CA SER A 132 4.90 5.56 15.24
C SER A 132 5.89 4.80 16.13
N LEU A 133 5.49 3.65 16.69
CA LEU A 133 6.37 2.80 17.48
C LEU A 133 7.58 2.30 16.66
N ILE A 134 7.34 1.80 15.46
CA ILE A 134 8.43 1.29 14.58
C ILE A 134 9.39 2.43 14.21
N LYS A 135 8.88 3.63 13.91
CA LYS A 135 9.71 4.82 13.65
C LYS A 135 10.59 5.17 14.85
N SER A 136 10.04 5.16 16.05
CA SER A 136 10.78 5.45 17.28
C SER A 136 11.89 4.44 17.51
N ILE A 137 11.62 3.14 17.33
CA ILE A 137 12.64 2.08 17.46
C ILE A 137 13.77 2.27 16.44
N LEU A 138 13.44 2.54 15.17
CA LEU A 138 14.47 2.78 14.16
C LEU A 138 15.24 4.08 14.39
N GLY A 139 14.59 5.12 14.91
CA GLY A 139 15.25 6.34 15.35
C GLY A 139 16.29 6.05 16.43
N ILE A 140 15.94 5.23 17.43
CA ILE A 140 16.88 4.79 18.48
C ILE A 140 18.06 4.01 17.87
N VAL A 141 17.80 3.07 16.97
CA VAL A 141 18.87 2.30 16.28
C VAL A 141 19.80 3.23 15.49
N PHE A 142 19.24 4.23 14.80
CA PHE A 142 20.03 5.19 14.04
C PHE A 142 20.89 6.10 14.94
N ILE A 143 20.33 6.57 16.06
CA ILE A 143 21.07 7.33 17.07
C ILE A 143 22.20 6.48 17.65
N MET A 144 21.95 5.21 17.98
CA MET A 144 22.98 4.30 18.45
C MET A 144 24.10 4.13 17.40
N LEU A 145 23.76 3.95 16.13
CA LEU A 145 24.75 3.88 15.04
C LEU A 145 25.61 5.16 14.94
N LEU A 146 25.01 6.33 15.13
CA LEU A 146 25.72 7.61 15.17
C LEU A 146 26.66 7.73 16.38
N ILE A 147 26.23 7.25 17.56
CA ILE A 147 27.04 7.27 18.79
C ILE A 147 28.20 6.26 18.72
N PHE A 148 28.00 5.11 18.08
CA PHE A 148 29.04 4.08 17.93
C PHE A 148 29.97 4.33 16.73
N SER A 149 29.59 5.17 15.77
CA SER A 149 30.42 5.58 14.62
C SER A 149 31.84 6.09 15.02
N PRO A 150 32.00 7.01 16.00
CA PRO A 150 33.31 7.44 16.47
C PRO A 150 34.16 6.30 17.04
N ILE A 151 33.54 5.36 17.76
CA ILE A 151 34.21 4.19 18.34
C ILE A 151 34.72 3.27 17.22
N ILE A 152 33.93 3.11 16.16
CA ILE A 152 34.30 2.35 14.96
C ILE A 152 35.49 3.02 14.24
N ILE A 153 35.53 4.35 14.16
CA ILE A 153 36.66 5.11 13.59
C ILE A 153 37.95 4.89 14.41
N ILE A 154 37.85 4.85 15.74
CA ILE A 154 39.00 4.55 16.62
C ILE A 154 39.54 3.14 16.37
N PHE A 155 38.66 2.15 16.16
CA PHE A 155 39.08 0.78 15.82
C PHE A 155 39.75 0.65 14.45
N VAL A 156 39.48 1.56 13.51
CA VAL A 156 40.15 1.59 12.18
C VAL A 156 41.64 1.98 12.29
N PHE A 157 42.03 2.73 13.32
CA PHE A 157 43.44 3.08 13.57
C PHE A 157 44.25 1.96 14.24
N ILE A 158 43.61 0.83 14.59
CA ILE A 158 44.31 -0.34 15.12
C ILE A 158 44.88 -1.14 13.93
N PRO A 159 46.21 -1.35 13.83
CA PRO A 159 46.89 -1.85 12.63
C PRO A 159 46.56 -3.30 12.23
N ASN A 160 45.68 -3.99 12.98
CA ASN A 160 45.32 -5.39 12.75
C ASN A 160 43.84 -5.61 12.39
N VAL A 161 43.07 -4.54 12.19
CA VAL A 161 41.65 -4.63 11.86
C VAL A 161 41.46 -4.68 10.34
N ARG A 162 40.75 -5.70 9.85
CA ARG A 162 40.39 -5.82 8.43
C ARG A 162 39.32 -4.80 8.05
N ILE A 163 39.73 -3.57 7.71
CA ILE A 163 38.88 -2.44 7.32
C ILE A 163 37.79 -2.86 6.32
N ARG A 164 38.11 -3.74 5.37
CA ARG A 164 37.16 -4.25 4.36
C ARG A 164 35.95 -4.97 4.97
N GLU A 165 36.13 -5.75 6.03
CA GLU A 165 35.01 -6.47 6.68
C GLU A 165 34.15 -5.51 7.51
N LEU A 166 34.79 -4.58 8.23
CA LEU A 166 34.11 -3.51 8.96
C LEU A 166 33.25 -2.65 8.03
N LEU A 167 33.81 -2.23 6.89
CA LEU A 167 33.10 -1.41 5.90
C LEU A 167 31.93 -2.15 5.25
N LYS A 168 32.05 -3.47 5.03
CA LYS A 168 30.90 -4.31 4.59
C LYS A 168 29.79 -4.34 5.63
N VAL A 169 30.11 -4.42 6.92
CA VAL A 169 29.11 -4.44 7.99
C VAL A 169 28.40 -3.09 8.09
N ILE A 170 29.14 -1.99 8.08
CA ILE A 170 28.58 -0.63 8.10
C ILE A 170 27.68 -0.43 6.88
N MET A 171 28.14 -0.76 5.66
CA MET A 171 27.31 -0.64 4.46
C MET A 171 26.03 -1.46 4.55
N LYS A 172 26.07 -2.68 5.09
CA LYS A 172 24.86 -3.49 5.29
C LYS A 172 23.89 -2.85 6.29
N MET A 173 24.40 -2.30 7.39
CA MET A 173 23.56 -1.62 8.38
C MET A 173 22.96 -0.31 7.83
N CYS A 174 23.76 0.52 7.16
CA CYS A 174 23.27 1.73 6.51
C CYS A 174 22.23 1.42 5.43
N PHE A 175 22.48 0.38 4.61
CA PHE A 175 21.53 -0.06 3.60
C PHE A 175 20.23 -0.57 4.22
N PHE A 176 20.32 -1.33 5.32
CA PHE A 176 19.14 -1.78 6.05
C PHE A 176 18.32 -0.60 6.61
N VAL A 177 18.97 0.35 7.29
CA VAL A 177 18.32 1.54 7.84
C VAL A 177 17.70 2.39 6.74
N PHE A 178 18.40 2.55 5.60
CA PHE A 178 17.88 3.29 4.46
C PHE A 178 16.62 2.63 3.90
N ILE A 179 16.64 1.32 3.63
CA ILE A 179 15.47 0.59 3.14
C ILE A 179 14.32 0.63 4.13
N SER A 180 14.58 0.37 5.42
CA SER A 180 13.52 0.36 6.44
C SER A 180 12.87 1.74 6.56
N SER A 181 13.68 2.80 6.57
CA SER A 181 13.19 4.19 6.65
C SER A 181 12.39 4.57 5.41
N PHE A 182 12.85 4.18 4.23
CA PHE A 182 12.14 4.39 2.97
C PHE A 182 10.77 3.70 2.97
N ILE A 183 10.72 2.42 3.32
CA ILE A 183 9.48 1.63 3.39
C ILE A 183 8.50 2.27 4.38
N ILE A 184 8.96 2.65 5.57
CA ILE A 184 8.12 3.25 6.59
C ILE A 184 7.61 4.63 6.18
N SER A 185 8.45 5.43 5.50
CA SER A 185 8.05 6.73 4.96
C SER A 185 6.92 6.58 3.94
N ILE A 186 7.06 5.63 3.01
CA ILE A 186 6.01 5.29 2.04
C ILE A 186 4.72 4.89 2.75
N ILE A 187 4.81 3.93 3.68
CA ILE A 187 3.63 3.43 4.41
C ILE A 187 2.95 4.55 5.18
N THR A 188 3.71 5.42 5.83
CA THR A 188 3.13 6.57 6.55
C THR A 188 2.43 7.52 5.58
N SER A 189 3.07 7.81 4.43
CA SER A 189 2.50 8.70 3.43
C SER A 189 1.17 8.16 2.89
N ILE A 190 1.07 6.84 2.68
CA ILE A 190 -0.19 6.17 2.33
C ILE A 190 -1.20 6.33 3.46
N SER A 191 -0.80 6.11 4.71
CA SER A 191 -1.72 6.19 5.85
C SER A 191 -2.35 7.55 5.99
N LEU A 192 -1.54 8.61 5.83
CA LEU A 192 -1.98 9.99 5.98
C LEU A 192 -2.87 10.44 4.82
N ASN A 193 -2.70 9.85 3.64
CA ASN A 193 -3.44 10.20 2.43
C ASN A 193 -4.46 9.12 2.03
N LYS A 194 -4.80 8.18 2.93
CA LYS A 194 -5.66 7.03 2.64
C LYS A 194 -6.93 7.44 1.91
N ASP A 195 -7.67 8.39 2.47
CA ASP A 195 -8.98 8.78 1.96
C ASP A 195 -8.88 9.47 0.59
N TYR A 196 -7.83 10.27 0.37
CA TYR A 196 -7.53 10.87 -0.92
C TYR A 196 -7.23 9.80 -1.98
N LEU A 197 -6.37 8.83 -1.65
CA LEU A 197 -6.02 7.73 -2.56
C LEU A 197 -7.24 6.87 -2.92
N ILE A 198 -8.12 6.62 -1.94
CA ILE A 198 -9.37 5.88 -2.15
C ILE A 198 -10.33 6.67 -3.07
N LYS A 199 -10.48 7.98 -2.86
CA LYS A 199 -11.28 8.86 -3.72
C LYS A 199 -10.79 8.85 -5.16
N GLU A 200 -9.50 9.11 -5.38
CA GLU A 200 -8.89 9.09 -6.72
C GLU A 200 -9.04 7.73 -7.40
N PHE A 201 -8.87 6.63 -6.65
CA PHE A 201 -9.05 5.30 -7.20
C PHE A 201 -10.50 5.03 -7.60
N ALA A 202 -11.46 5.38 -6.74
CA ALA A 202 -12.89 5.22 -7.04
C ALA A 202 -13.32 6.03 -8.26
N LEU A 203 -12.84 7.28 -8.37
CA LEU A 203 -13.08 8.14 -9.53
C LEU A 203 -12.57 7.54 -10.84
N TRP A 204 -11.44 6.83 -10.79
CA TRP A 204 -10.88 6.15 -11.94
C TRP A 204 -11.57 4.81 -12.26
N ALA A 205 -11.96 4.05 -11.24
CA ALA A 205 -12.41 2.67 -11.38
C ALA A 205 -13.92 2.53 -11.57
N ASP A 206 -14.72 3.21 -10.73
CA ASP A 206 -16.17 2.99 -10.64
C ASP A 206 -16.99 4.18 -11.17
N PHE A 207 -16.43 5.40 -11.20
CA PHE A 207 -17.14 6.57 -11.74
C PHE A 207 -17.02 6.66 -13.26
N SER A 208 -18.13 7.00 -13.91
CA SER A 208 -18.18 7.25 -15.35
C SER A 208 -18.09 8.75 -15.63
N SER A 209 -17.12 9.16 -16.45
CA SER A 209 -17.08 10.52 -17.03
C SER A 209 -18.16 10.73 -18.11
N ASN A 210 -18.71 9.64 -18.66
CA ASN A 210 -19.80 9.70 -19.61
C ASN A 210 -21.12 9.46 -18.88
N ASN A 211 -21.87 10.53 -18.60
CA ASN A 211 -23.18 10.44 -17.97
C ASN A 211 -24.30 10.71 -18.99
N LEU A 212 -25.50 10.17 -18.71
CA LEU A 212 -26.70 10.36 -19.53
C LEU A 212 -27.67 11.37 -18.90
N CYS A 213 -27.28 12.00 -17.80
CA CYS A 213 -28.13 12.92 -17.03
C CYS A 213 -28.19 14.27 -17.75
N THR A 214 -29.35 14.92 -17.73
CA THR A 214 -29.58 16.20 -18.42
C THR A 214 -29.83 17.38 -17.48
N ASP A 215 -29.75 17.16 -16.17
CA ASP A 215 -30.04 18.17 -15.15
C ASP A 215 -28.95 19.25 -15.04
N GLU A 216 -29.28 20.40 -14.47
CA GLU A 216 -28.37 21.57 -14.41
C GLU A 216 -27.07 21.31 -13.63
N TRP A 217 -27.10 20.41 -12.64
CA TRP A 217 -25.94 20.03 -11.82
C TRP A 217 -24.85 19.31 -12.65
N VAL A 218 -25.23 18.68 -13.76
CA VAL A 218 -24.32 17.91 -14.64
C VAL A 218 -23.22 18.79 -15.19
N ASN A 219 -23.51 20.06 -15.49
CA ASN A 219 -22.54 21.02 -16.04
C ASN A 219 -21.35 21.30 -15.10
N LYS A 220 -21.51 21.04 -13.80
CA LYS A 220 -20.47 21.22 -12.77
C LYS A 220 -19.85 19.90 -12.33
N THR A 221 -20.18 18.80 -12.99
CA THR A 221 -19.81 17.44 -12.60
C THR A 221 -18.78 16.88 -13.58
N GLU A 222 -17.73 16.28 -13.06
CA GLU A 222 -16.72 15.61 -13.91
C GLU A 222 -17.07 14.14 -14.17
N SER A 223 -17.60 13.45 -13.16
CA SER A 223 -17.97 12.04 -13.26
C SER A 223 -19.09 11.68 -12.31
N VAL A 224 -19.81 10.60 -12.61
CA VAL A 224 -20.94 10.11 -11.80
C VAL A 224 -20.80 8.62 -11.52
N LEU A 225 -21.26 8.20 -10.35
CA LEU A 225 -21.52 6.80 -10.02
C LEU A 225 -23.03 6.58 -9.97
N PHE A 226 -23.54 5.61 -10.73
CA PHE A 226 -24.96 5.30 -10.74
C PHE A 226 -25.35 4.52 -9.48
N LEU A 227 -26.38 5.01 -8.78
CA LEU A 227 -27.00 4.35 -7.64
C LEU A 227 -28.35 3.75 -8.06
N ASP A 228 -29.02 3.09 -7.12
CA ASP A 228 -30.37 2.56 -7.34
C ASP A 228 -31.43 3.67 -7.36
N GLY A 229 -32.57 3.41 -8.01
CA GLY A 229 -33.74 4.30 -7.95
C GLY A 229 -33.62 5.62 -8.71
N GLY A 230 -32.69 5.72 -9.68
CA GLY A 230 -32.47 6.94 -10.46
C GLY A 230 -31.62 8.00 -9.76
N TYR A 231 -31.00 7.65 -8.63
CA TYR A 231 -30.02 8.48 -7.95
C TYR A 231 -28.62 8.24 -8.51
N VAL A 232 -27.77 9.26 -8.43
CA VAL A 232 -26.37 9.20 -8.81
C VAL A 232 -25.53 9.92 -7.77
N LEU A 233 -24.32 9.45 -7.53
CA LEU A 233 -23.32 10.17 -6.77
C LEU A 233 -22.48 10.99 -7.75
N ALA A 234 -22.66 12.30 -7.75
CA ALA A 234 -21.98 13.25 -8.62
C ALA A 234 -20.67 13.73 -7.98
N TYR A 235 -19.59 13.75 -8.77
CA TYR A 235 -18.31 14.31 -8.35
C TYR A 235 -18.09 15.72 -8.90
N HIS A 236 -17.98 16.68 -7.99
CA HIS A 236 -17.78 18.10 -8.24
C HIS A 236 -16.37 18.54 -7.80
N PRO A 237 -15.38 18.56 -8.72
CA PRO A 237 -13.99 18.85 -8.36
C PRO A 237 -13.78 20.27 -7.81
N GLN A 238 -14.65 21.22 -8.17
CA GLN A 238 -14.56 22.63 -7.77
C GLN A 238 -15.18 22.93 -6.39
N ASN A 239 -15.89 21.97 -5.79
CA ASN A 239 -16.47 22.15 -4.47
C ASN A 239 -15.43 21.98 -3.36
N LEU A 240 -15.73 22.52 -2.17
CA LEU A 240 -14.95 22.26 -0.95
C LEU A 240 -14.90 20.74 -0.68
N LYS A 241 -13.80 20.26 -0.06
CA LYS A 241 -13.50 18.82 0.15
C LYS A 241 -14.67 17.99 0.72
N ASP A 242 -15.50 18.59 1.57
CA ASP A 242 -16.61 17.92 2.24
C ASP A 242 -17.87 17.82 1.35
N ASN A 243 -17.93 18.63 0.28
CA ASN A 243 -19.05 18.71 -0.67
C ASN A 243 -18.66 18.30 -2.10
N GLN A 244 -17.55 17.57 -2.24
CA GLN A 244 -17.09 17.07 -3.55
C GLN A 244 -17.97 15.95 -4.10
N PHE A 245 -18.69 15.23 -3.23
CA PHE A 245 -19.58 14.15 -3.61
C PHE A 245 -20.99 14.50 -3.13
N THR A 246 -21.94 14.62 -4.06
CA THR A 246 -23.35 14.87 -3.73
C THR A 246 -24.23 13.81 -4.36
N VAL A 247 -25.28 13.43 -3.65
CA VAL A 247 -26.30 12.51 -4.18
C VAL A 247 -27.33 13.35 -4.91
N GLU A 248 -27.41 13.15 -6.22
CA GLU A 248 -28.34 13.87 -7.10
C GLU A 248 -29.33 12.89 -7.74
N THR A 249 -30.45 13.42 -8.21
CA THR A 249 -31.36 12.66 -9.07
C THR A 249 -30.97 12.86 -10.53
N CYS A 250 -30.92 11.77 -11.29
CA CYS A 250 -30.59 11.78 -12.70
C CYS A 250 -31.85 11.64 -13.54
N ASN A 251 -32.17 12.68 -14.29
CA ASN A 251 -33.19 12.62 -15.32
C ASN A 251 -32.57 12.06 -16.61
N TYR A 252 -33.00 10.87 -17.01
CA TYR A 252 -32.54 10.20 -18.23
C TYR A 252 -33.25 10.69 -19.50
N LYS A 253 -33.98 11.81 -19.46
CA LYS A 253 -34.67 12.37 -20.63
C LYS A 253 -33.65 12.87 -21.67
N LYS A 254 -33.07 11.94 -22.42
CA LYS A 254 -32.57 12.21 -23.76
C LYS A 254 -33.77 12.25 -24.70
N SER A 255 -34.15 13.44 -25.15
CA SER A 255 -34.76 13.58 -26.48
C SER A 255 -33.69 13.21 -27.50
N PHE A 256 -33.91 12.10 -28.22
CA PHE A 256 -33.19 11.85 -29.47
C PHE A 256 -33.65 12.84 -30.54
#